data_AF-A0A7I9YUP0-F1
#
_entry.id   AF-A0A7I9YUP0-F1
#
_cell.length_a   1.000
_cell.length_b   1.000
_cell.length_c   1.000
_cell.angle_alpha   90.00
_cell.angle_beta   90.00
_cell.angle_gamma   90.00
#
_symmetry.space_group_name_H-M   'P 1'
#
loop_
_entity.id
_entity.type
_entity.pdbx_description
1 polymer ?
#
loop_
_entity_poly.entity_id
_entity_poly.type
_entity_poly.pdbx_seq_one_letter_code
_entity_poly.pdbx_strand_id
1 'polypeptide(L)'
;MRGKDDIALRVGKVINHYKMAKHFHITITDNSFTFTRNEDAIAAEAALDGIYVLRTNLPKSALGRDDVVLRYKGLEDVERFFRTLNSELDVRPIRHHLADRVRAHMFLRMLSYYISWHMKQALAPLLFRDHDKPAAAAKRTNPVAPAQRSDAALAKASRKRTTDDTPVHSFTSLLADLATICASHIQPADDMPTFTKFTTPTALQHHAFELLGLTHRLGYK
;
A
#
# COMPACT_ATOMS: atom_id res chain seq x y z
N MET A 1 10.55 30.95 -44.54
CA MET A 1 9.57 29.93 -44.98
C MET A 1 8.45 30.65 -45.68
N ARG A 2 8.00 30.14 -46.82
CA ARG A 2 6.86 30.67 -47.57
C ARG A 2 5.87 29.52 -47.72
N GLY A 3 4.61 29.75 -47.35
CA GLY A 3 3.57 28.72 -47.33
C GLY A 3 2.98 28.55 -45.93
N LYS A 4 1.66 28.77 -45.84
CA LYS A 4 0.86 28.62 -44.63
C LYS A 4 1.05 27.25 -43.96
N ASP A 5 1.14 26.20 -44.76
CA ASP A 5 1.23 24.81 -44.29
C ASP A 5 2.58 24.50 -43.62
N ASP A 6 3.68 25.01 -44.17
CA ASP A 6 5.03 24.86 -43.61
C ASP A 6 5.17 25.58 -42.26
N ILE A 7 4.57 26.77 -42.15
CA ILE A 7 4.53 27.54 -40.91
C ILE A 7 3.65 26.81 -39.88
N ALA A 8 2.47 26.35 -40.28
CA ALA A 8 1.56 25.60 -39.41
C ALA A 8 2.19 24.30 -38.87
N LEU A 9 2.93 23.57 -39.70
CA LEU A 9 3.62 22.35 -39.28
C LEU A 9 4.67 22.62 -38.20
N ARG A 10 5.45 23.70 -38.33
CA ARG A 10 6.44 24.08 -37.31
C ARG A 10 5.81 24.58 -36.01
N VAL A 11 4.77 25.41 -36.12
CA VAL A 11 4.02 25.90 -34.95
C VAL A 11 3.37 24.71 -34.21
N GLY A 12 2.79 23.76 -34.94
CA GLY A 12 2.20 22.54 -34.38
C GLY A 12 3.20 21.69 -33.60
N LYS A 13 4.45 21.56 -34.06
CA LYS A 13 5.52 20.84 -33.31
C LYS A 13 5.79 21.47 -31.94
N VAL A 14 5.88 22.81 -31.88
CA VAL A 14 6.12 23.54 -30.63
C VAL A 14 4.93 23.40 -29.70
N ILE A 15 3.71 23.62 -30.22
CA ILE A 15 2.47 23.44 -29.46
C ILE A 15 2.38 22.04 -28.85
N ASN A 16 2.65 20.99 -29.63
CA ASN A 16 2.54 19.61 -29.17
C ASN A 16 3.62 19.24 -28.15
N HIS A 17 4.82 19.82 -28.27
CA HIS A 17 5.89 19.60 -27.29
C HIS A 17 5.50 20.13 -25.92
N TYR A 18 4.96 21.36 -25.84
CA TYR A 18 4.59 22.00 -24.57
C TYR A 18 3.16 21.70 -24.12
N LYS A 19 2.27 21.23 -25.02
CA LYS A 19 0.84 20.99 -24.78
C LYS A 19 0.04 22.24 -24.35
N MET A 20 0.48 23.43 -24.78
CA MET A 20 -0.06 24.72 -24.33
C MET A 20 -0.96 25.43 -25.37
N ALA A 21 -1.46 24.73 -26.40
CA ALA A 21 -2.31 25.32 -27.46
C ALA A 21 -3.42 26.24 -26.93
N LYS A 22 -4.12 25.78 -25.90
CA LYS A 22 -5.26 26.44 -25.25
C LYS A 22 -4.96 27.84 -24.69
N HIS A 23 -3.69 28.19 -24.50
CA HIS A 23 -3.27 29.48 -23.93
C HIS A 23 -2.89 30.54 -24.96
N PHE A 24 -2.97 30.24 -26.26
CA PHE A 24 -2.55 31.16 -27.30
C PHE A 24 -3.59 31.26 -28.41
N HIS A 25 -3.89 32.48 -28.84
CA HIS A 25 -4.51 32.73 -30.13
C HIS A 25 -3.41 32.78 -31.17
N ILE A 26 -3.54 31.97 -32.21
CA ILE A 26 -2.52 31.83 -33.24
C ILE A 26 -3.14 32.16 -34.59
N THR A 27 -2.51 33.09 -35.30
CA THR A 27 -2.87 33.45 -36.67
C THR A 27 -1.71 33.13 -37.58
N ILE A 28 -1.95 32.26 -38.55
CA ILE A 28 -0.96 31.86 -39.56
C ILE A 28 -1.50 32.28 -40.93
N THR A 29 -0.72 33.09 -41.64
CA THR A 29 -0.96 33.46 -43.04
C THR A 29 0.11 32.84 -43.93
N ASP A 30 0.04 33.07 -45.24
CA ASP A 30 0.98 32.47 -46.20
C ASP A 30 2.45 32.85 -45.94
N ASN A 31 2.67 34.04 -45.36
CA ASN A 31 4.00 34.59 -45.13
C ASN A 31 4.24 35.09 -43.69
N SER A 32 3.30 34.93 -42.76
CA SER A 32 3.47 35.42 -41.39
C SER A 32 2.83 34.51 -40.34
N PHE A 33 3.37 34.60 -39.12
CA PHE A 33 2.84 33.96 -37.93
C PHE A 33 2.79 35.01 -36.84
N THR A 34 1.62 35.20 -36.24
CA THR A 34 1.43 36.02 -35.05
C THR A 34 0.72 35.22 -33.99
N PHE A 35 1.03 35.52 -32.73
CA PHE A 35 0.36 34.93 -31.59
C PHE A 35 0.09 35.98 -30.53
N THR A 36 -1.00 35.79 -29.80
CA THR A 36 -1.29 36.53 -28.57
C THR A 36 -1.66 35.54 -27.48
N ARG A 37 -1.39 35.90 -26.23
CA ARG A 37 -1.79 35.09 -25.08
C ARG A 37 -3.30 35.18 -24.91
N ASN A 38 -3.95 34.04 -24.75
CA ASN A 38 -5.32 33.96 -24.28
C ASN A 38 -5.30 34.09 -22.75
N GLU A 39 -5.27 35.34 -22.27
CA GLU A 39 -5.18 35.64 -20.83
C GLU A 39 -6.37 35.04 -20.05
N ASP A 40 -7.56 34.94 -20.65
CA ASP A 40 -8.73 34.32 -20.02
C ASP A 40 -8.54 32.81 -19.81
N ALA A 41 -8.04 32.08 -20.83
CA ALA A 41 -7.77 30.65 -20.70
C ALA A 41 -6.60 30.37 -19.73
N ILE A 42 -5.59 31.25 -19.69
CA ILE A 42 -4.50 31.17 -18.72
C ILE A 42 -5.03 31.40 -17.31
N ALA A 43 -5.85 32.43 -17.10
CA ALA A 43 -6.45 32.73 -15.80
C ALA A 43 -7.40 31.62 -15.32
N ALA A 44 -8.22 31.06 -16.22
CA ALA A 44 -9.12 29.96 -15.90
C ALA A 44 -8.37 28.68 -15.50
N GLU A 45 -7.26 28.37 -16.18
CA GLU A 45 -6.42 27.23 -15.82
C GLU A 45 -5.64 27.46 -14.53
N ALA A 46 -5.08 28.67 -14.35
CA ALA A 46 -4.41 29.06 -13.11
C ALA A 46 -5.36 29.00 -11.90
N ALA A 47 -6.64 29.33 -12.09
CA ALA A 47 -7.66 29.23 -11.03
C ALA A 47 -7.94 27.77 -10.60
N LEU A 48 -7.64 26.79 -11.46
CA LEU A 48 -7.76 25.36 -11.17
C LEU A 48 -6.40 24.72 -10.83
N ASP A 49 -5.31 25.47 -10.96
CA ASP A 49 -3.98 24.95 -10.70
C ASP A 49 -3.81 24.61 -9.22
N GLY A 50 -3.24 23.43 -8.95
CA GLY A 50 -3.19 22.85 -7.61
C GLY A 50 -4.50 22.27 -7.06
N ILE A 51 -5.62 22.30 -7.81
CA ILE A 51 -6.89 21.68 -7.39
C ILE A 51 -6.98 20.25 -7.91
N TYR A 52 -6.99 19.28 -7.00
CA TYR A 52 -7.23 17.88 -7.33
C TYR A 52 -8.73 17.54 -7.24
N VAL A 53 -9.39 17.32 -8.38
CA VAL A 53 -10.82 17.02 -8.44
C VAL A 53 -11.05 15.51 -8.48
N LEU A 54 -11.79 14.99 -7.50
CA LEU A 54 -12.26 13.60 -7.48
C LEU A 54 -13.67 13.51 -8.04
N ARG A 55 -13.85 12.66 -9.06
CA ARG A 55 -15.15 12.31 -9.62
C ARG A 55 -15.47 10.85 -9.30
N THR A 56 -16.67 10.59 -8.79
CA THR A 56 -17.20 9.25 -8.58
C THR A 56 -18.58 9.13 -9.22
N ASN A 57 -18.95 7.92 -9.64
CA ASN A 57 -20.30 7.57 -10.10
C ASN A 57 -21.23 7.17 -8.95
N LEU A 58 -20.73 7.12 -7.71
CA LEU A 58 -21.54 6.78 -6.54
C LEU A 58 -22.44 7.96 -6.14
N PRO A 59 -23.70 7.69 -5.76
CA PRO A 59 -24.58 8.73 -5.26
C PRO A 59 -24.11 9.21 -3.88
N LYS A 60 -24.42 10.47 -3.56
CA LYS A 60 -24.06 11.09 -2.27
C LYS A 60 -24.62 10.34 -1.05
N SER A 61 -25.74 9.65 -1.21
CA SER A 61 -26.34 8.79 -0.17
C SER A 61 -25.53 7.52 0.10
N ALA A 62 -24.75 7.04 -0.87
CA ALA A 62 -23.90 5.86 -0.72
C ALA A 62 -22.49 6.20 -0.22
N LEU A 63 -21.94 7.36 -0.60
CA LEU A 63 -20.60 7.77 -0.19
C LEU A 63 -20.51 9.28 -0.02
N GLY A 64 -20.19 9.71 1.20
CA GLY A 64 -19.98 11.12 1.52
C GLY A 64 -18.73 11.68 0.86
N ARG A 65 -18.64 13.02 0.75
CA ARG A 65 -17.50 13.72 0.15
C ARG A 65 -16.17 13.29 0.78
N ASP A 66 -16.11 13.25 2.10
CA ASP A 66 -14.88 12.97 2.82
C ASP A 66 -14.47 11.50 2.66
N ASP A 67 -15.44 10.59 2.59
CA ASP A 67 -15.20 9.17 2.33
C ASP A 67 -14.68 8.92 0.92
N VAL A 68 -15.15 9.68 -0.10
CA VAL A 68 -14.59 9.62 -1.46
C VAL A 68 -13.09 9.93 -1.43
N VAL A 69 -12.69 10.97 -0.70
CA VAL A 69 -11.27 11.34 -0.55
C VAL A 69 -10.49 10.25 0.17
N LEU A 70 -11.02 9.70 1.26
CA LEU A 70 -10.36 8.62 2.02
C LEU A 70 -10.18 7.36 1.18
N ARG A 71 -11.21 6.97 0.41
CA ARG A 71 -11.15 5.80 -0.49
C ARG A 71 -10.12 6.00 -1.60
N TYR A 72 -10.10 7.18 -2.20
CA TYR A 72 -9.10 7.51 -3.21
C TYR A 72 -7.67 7.46 -2.64
N LYS A 73 -7.44 8.07 -1.47
CA LYS A 73 -6.13 8.00 -0.80
C LYS A 73 -5.73 6.59 -0.40
N GLY A 74 -6.70 5.71 -0.12
CA GLY A 74 -6.47 4.28 0.13
C GLY A 74 -5.80 3.54 -1.04
N LEU A 75 -5.80 4.07 -2.27
CA LEU A 75 -5.04 3.47 -3.38
C LEU A 75 -3.53 3.45 -3.11
N GLU A 76 -3.00 4.34 -2.25
CA GLU A 76 -1.60 4.30 -1.84
C GLU A 76 -1.23 2.95 -1.17
N ASP A 77 -2.19 2.25 -0.58
CA ASP A 77 -1.97 0.92 -0.03
C ASP A 77 -1.58 -0.10 -1.11
N VAL A 78 -2.01 0.10 -2.36
CA VAL A 78 -1.62 -0.72 -3.52
C VAL A 78 -0.16 -0.47 -3.91
N GLU A 79 0.30 0.77 -3.86
CA GLU A 79 1.73 1.07 -4.10
C GLU A 79 2.60 0.52 -2.98
N ARG A 80 2.16 0.72 -1.74
CA ARG A 80 2.79 0.14 -0.55
C ARG A 80 2.85 -1.38 -0.65
N PHE A 81 1.80 -2.01 -1.15
CA PHE A 81 1.75 -3.45 -1.44
C PHE A 81 2.90 -3.89 -2.36
N PHE A 82 3.04 -3.27 -3.54
CA PHE A 82 4.11 -3.62 -4.48
C PHE A 82 5.52 -3.43 -3.90
N ARG A 83 5.70 -2.43 -3.02
CA ARG A 83 6.96 -2.22 -2.32
C ARG A 83 7.23 -3.30 -1.26
N THR A 84 6.27 -3.56 -0.37
CA THR A 84 6.42 -4.53 0.73
C THR A 84 6.66 -5.96 0.25
N LEU A 85 6.06 -6.34 -0.88
CA LEU A 85 6.25 -7.65 -1.51
C LEU A 85 7.72 -8.03 -1.73
N ASN A 86 8.54 -7.04 -2.07
CA ASN A 86 9.95 -7.29 -2.42
C ASN A 86 10.88 -7.23 -1.19
N SER A 87 10.45 -6.65 -0.07
CA SER A 87 11.34 -6.37 1.07
C SER A 87 11.08 -7.23 2.31
N GLU A 88 9.81 -7.55 2.63
CA GLU A 88 9.48 -8.22 3.90
C GLU A 88 9.27 -9.73 3.79
N LEU A 89 8.69 -10.20 2.68
CA LEU A 89 8.40 -11.63 2.50
C LEU A 89 9.54 -12.39 1.81
N ASP A 90 10.66 -11.71 1.53
CA ASP A 90 11.80 -12.18 0.73
C ASP A 90 11.39 -13.00 -0.50
N VAL A 91 10.24 -12.65 -1.12
CA VAL A 91 9.82 -13.27 -2.37
C VAL A 91 10.68 -12.64 -3.45
N ARG A 92 11.91 -13.12 -3.61
CA ARG A 92 12.87 -12.54 -4.57
C ARG A 92 12.26 -12.48 -5.97
N PRO A 93 12.63 -11.46 -6.78
CA PRO A 93 12.33 -11.48 -8.20
C PRO A 93 13.01 -12.70 -8.85
N ILE A 94 12.23 -13.73 -9.16
CA ILE A 94 12.68 -14.85 -9.98
C ILE A 94 12.34 -14.49 -11.42
N ARG A 95 13.37 -14.44 -12.28
CA ARG A 95 13.20 -14.14 -13.71
C ARG A 95 12.66 -15.38 -14.42
N HIS A 96 11.34 -15.45 -14.53
CA HIS A 96 10.66 -16.54 -15.25
C HIS A 96 10.62 -16.23 -16.75
N HIS A 97 10.94 -17.23 -17.57
CA HIS A 97 10.92 -17.13 -19.04
C HIS A 97 9.69 -17.78 -19.69
N LEU A 98 8.95 -18.61 -18.92
CA LEU A 98 7.73 -19.28 -19.38
C LEU A 98 6.49 -18.59 -18.79
N ALA A 99 5.48 -18.34 -19.62
CA ALA A 99 4.28 -17.60 -19.24
C ALA A 99 3.58 -18.19 -18.00
N ASP A 100 3.47 -19.52 -17.90
CA ASP A 100 2.81 -20.16 -16.77
C ASP A 100 3.58 -20.01 -15.46
N ARG A 101 4.91 -20.02 -15.51
CA ARG A 101 5.75 -19.77 -14.32
C ARG A 101 5.64 -18.32 -13.86
N VAL A 102 5.55 -17.37 -14.79
CA VAL A 102 5.28 -15.96 -14.47
C VAL A 102 3.93 -15.84 -13.75
N ARG A 103 2.86 -16.44 -14.29
CA ARG A 103 1.52 -16.40 -13.69
C ARG A 103 1.51 -17.02 -12.29
N ALA A 104 2.09 -18.20 -12.12
CA ALA A 104 2.16 -18.89 -10.83
C ALA A 104 2.92 -18.07 -9.78
N HIS A 105 4.06 -17.48 -10.16
CA HIS A 105 4.85 -16.64 -9.25
C HIS A 105 4.12 -15.38 -8.82
N MET A 106 3.43 -14.72 -9.76
CA MET A 106 2.59 -13.57 -9.43
C MET A 106 1.44 -13.98 -8.50
N PHE A 107 0.77 -15.10 -8.77
CA PHE A 107 -0.29 -15.60 -7.91
C PHE A 107 0.20 -15.87 -6.47
N LEU A 108 1.30 -16.59 -6.30
CA LEU A 108 1.89 -16.86 -4.98
C LEU A 108 2.30 -15.57 -4.27
N ARG A 109 2.85 -14.59 -4.99
CA ARG A 109 3.15 -13.26 -4.43
C ARG A 109 1.89 -12.57 -3.90
N MET A 110 0.83 -12.50 -4.71
CA MET A 110 -0.44 -11.88 -4.30
C MET A 110 -1.01 -12.58 -3.05
N LEU A 111 -0.97 -13.92 -3.03
CA LEU A 111 -1.46 -14.72 -1.90
C LEU A 111 -0.65 -14.49 -0.62
N SER A 112 0.68 -14.56 -0.70
CA SER A 112 1.56 -14.34 0.46
C SER A 112 1.36 -12.95 1.06
N TYR A 113 1.18 -11.92 0.22
CA TYR A 113 0.84 -10.60 0.73
C TYR A 113 -0.53 -10.55 1.37
N TYR A 114 -1.56 -11.13 0.74
CA TYR A 114 -2.91 -11.12 1.29
C TYR A 114 -2.93 -11.72 2.71
N ILE A 115 -2.26 -12.86 2.89
CA ILE A 115 -2.08 -13.51 4.19
C ILE A 115 -1.34 -12.57 5.15
N SER A 116 -0.19 -12.02 4.73
CA SER A 116 0.61 -11.14 5.58
C SER A 116 -0.12 -9.85 5.96
N TRP A 117 -0.94 -9.32 5.06
CA TRP A 117 -1.76 -8.15 5.32
C TRP A 117 -2.76 -8.45 6.44
N HIS A 118 -3.50 -9.55 6.33
CA HIS A 118 -4.44 -10.00 7.36
C HIS A 118 -3.74 -10.28 8.70
N MET A 119 -2.64 -11.02 8.67
CA MET A 119 -1.84 -11.29 9.86
C MET A 119 -1.40 -10.01 10.54
N LYS A 120 -0.90 -9.00 9.80
CA LYS A 120 -0.49 -7.72 10.39
C LYS A 120 -1.65 -6.92 10.97
N GLN A 121 -2.88 -7.07 10.48
CA GLN A 121 -4.05 -6.44 11.10
C GLN A 121 -4.39 -7.13 12.43
N ALA A 122 -4.45 -8.46 12.43
CA ALA A 122 -4.74 -9.26 13.62
C ALA A 122 -3.66 -9.09 14.70
N LEU A 123 -2.38 -9.15 14.30
CA LEU A 123 -1.22 -9.01 15.17
C LEU A 123 -0.86 -7.55 15.49
N ALA A 124 -1.66 -6.57 15.05
CA ALA A 124 -1.39 -5.15 15.30
C ALA A 124 -1.10 -4.82 16.78
N PRO A 125 -1.72 -5.45 17.79
CA PRO A 125 -1.37 -5.25 19.19
C PRO A 125 0.11 -5.54 19.51
N LEU A 126 0.68 -6.61 18.94
CA LEU A 126 2.06 -7.06 19.16
C LEU A 126 3.10 -6.36 18.26
N LEU A 127 2.65 -5.72 17.17
CA LEU A 127 3.53 -5.11 16.18
C LEU A 127 3.76 -3.62 16.44
N PHE A 128 4.82 -3.05 15.83
CA PHE A 128 4.97 -1.60 15.63
C PHE A 128 3.95 -1.03 14.63
N ARG A 129 2.67 -1.32 14.87
CA ARG A 129 1.52 -0.92 14.08
C ARG A 129 0.46 -0.32 14.99
N ASP A 130 -0.26 0.66 14.47
CA ASP A 130 -1.40 1.21 15.19
C ASP A 130 -2.51 0.15 15.30
N HIS A 131 -2.95 -0.09 16.53
CA HIS A 131 -4.00 -1.06 16.86
C HIS A 131 -5.32 -0.36 17.25
N ASP A 132 -5.32 0.97 17.32
CA ASP A 132 -6.51 1.78 17.60
C ASP A 132 -6.74 2.76 16.45
N LYS A 133 -7.16 2.20 15.31
CA LYS A 133 -7.50 2.98 14.11
C LYS A 133 -8.65 3.97 14.35
N PRO A 134 -9.71 3.64 15.12
CA PRO A 134 -10.76 4.60 15.44
C PRO A 134 -10.23 5.84 16.17
N ALA A 135 -9.38 5.69 17.21
CA ALA A 135 -8.81 6.84 17.90
C ALA A 135 -7.85 7.63 17.00
N ALA A 136 -7.05 6.95 16.18
CA ALA A 136 -6.19 7.60 15.19
C ALA A 136 -7.01 8.43 14.17
N ALA A 137 -8.15 7.90 13.71
CA ALA A 137 -9.05 8.59 12.79
C ALA A 137 -9.77 9.77 13.45
N ALA A 138 -10.19 9.63 14.70
CA ALA A 138 -10.87 10.69 15.46
C ALA A 138 -10.00 11.95 15.67
N LYS A 139 -8.67 11.79 15.70
CA LYS A 139 -7.73 12.91 15.79
C LYS A 139 -7.59 13.71 14.49
N ARG A 140 -8.08 13.17 13.37
CA ARG A 140 -7.93 13.78 12.05
C ARG A 140 -9.11 14.70 11.76
N THR A 141 -8.84 15.99 11.51
CA THR A 141 -9.86 17.02 11.28
C THR A 141 -10.45 17.02 9.86
N ASN A 142 -9.71 16.51 8.86
CA ASN A 142 -10.13 16.44 7.45
C ASN A 142 -9.41 15.26 6.75
N PRO A 143 -10.05 14.55 5.81
CA PRO A 143 -9.46 13.45 5.04
C PRO A 143 -8.23 13.81 4.19
N VAL A 144 -7.92 15.08 3.99
CA VAL A 144 -6.70 15.53 3.30
C VAL A 144 -5.53 15.77 4.26
N ALA A 145 -5.80 16.13 5.52
CA ALA A 145 -4.78 16.40 6.54
C ALA A 145 -3.85 15.19 6.76
N PRO A 146 -2.60 15.34 7.22
CA PRO A 146 -1.71 14.21 7.48
C PRO A 146 -2.34 13.14 8.40
N ALA A 147 -2.02 11.87 8.14
CA ALA A 147 -2.48 10.78 9.00
C ALA A 147 -1.85 10.90 10.40
N GLN A 148 -2.65 10.70 11.44
CA GLN A 148 -2.20 10.72 12.83
C GLN A 148 -2.21 9.31 13.42
N ARG A 149 -1.37 9.09 14.43
CA ARG A 149 -1.33 7.84 15.21
C ARG A 149 -2.13 8.01 16.49
N SER A 150 -2.73 6.93 16.96
CA SER A 150 -3.40 6.88 18.26
C SER A 150 -2.40 7.08 19.40
N ASP A 151 -2.88 7.56 20.56
CA ASP A 151 -2.02 7.68 21.76
C ASP A 151 -1.49 6.31 22.20
N ALA A 152 -2.31 5.27 22.09
CA ALA A 152 -1.91 3.89 22.35
C ALA A 152 -0.74 3.46 21.43
N ALA A 153 -0.78 3.82 20.15
CA ALA A 153 0.32 3.52 19.23
C ALA A 153 1.58 4.34 19.50
N LEU A 154 1.44 5.61 19.91
CA LEU A 154 2.57 6.46 20.31
C LEU A 154 3.24 5.93 21.57
N ALA A 155 2.47 5.60 22.60
CA ALA A 155 2.96 5.00 23.85
C ALA A 155 3.64 3.65 23.61
N LYS A 156 3.05 2.80 22.76
CA LYS A 156 3.66 1.52 22.37
C LYS A 156 4.99 1.70 21.65
N ALA A 157 5.10 2.68 20.76
CA ALA A 157 6.35 2.96 20.05
C ALA A 157 7.42 3.60 20.94
N SER A 158 7.05 4.45 21.90
CA SER A 158 8.00 5.04 22.84
C SER A 158 8.53 4.01 23.84
N ARG A 159 7.64 3.20 24.42
CA ARG A 159 8.01 2.14 25.39
C ARG A 159 8.70 0.95 24.73
N LYS A 160 8.41 0.69 23.45
CA LYS A 160 8.76 -0.54 22.72
C LYS A 160 8.28 -1.83 23.43
N ARG A 161 7.26 -1.68 24.28
CA ARG A 161 6.59 -2.77 25.00
C ARG A 161 5.08 -2.57 24.92
N THR A 162 4.35 -3.67 24.93
CA THR A 162 2.88 -3.71 24.96
C THR A 162 2.36 -3.27 26.34
N THR A 163 1.04 -3.22 26.49
CA THR A 163 0.39 -3.01 27.79
C THR A 163 0.76 -4.09 28.80
N ASP A 164 0.91 -5.32 28.33
CA ASP A 164 1.21 -6.52 29.14
C ASP A 164 2.73 -6.69 29.39
N ASP A 165 3.49 -5.63 29.18
CA ASP A 165 4.94 -5.59 29.33
C ASP A 165 5.68 -6.64 28.46
N THR A 166 5.15 -7.00 27.29
CA THR A 166 5.87 -7.84 26.32
C THR A 166 6.61 -6.98 25.29
N PRO A 167 7.77 -7.40 24.76
CA PRO A 167 8.45 -6.68 23.69
C PRO A 167 7.54 -6.49 22.46
N VAL A 168 7.60 -5.31 21.84
CA VAL A 168 6.92 -5.05 20.56
C VAL A 168 7.81 -5.51 19.41
N HIS A 169 7.23 -6.17 18.41
CA HIS A 169 7.97 -6.76 17.30
C HIS A 169 7.79 -6.00 15.98
N SER A 170 8.76 -6.13 15.07
CA SER A 170 8.46 -5.98 13.64
C SER A 170 7.73 -7.24 13.17
N PHE A 171 7.08 -7.19 12.01
CA PHE A 171 6.42 -8.39 11.48
C PHE A 171 7.43 -9.53 11.28
N THR A 172 8.61 -9.22 10.76
CA THR A 172 9.69 -10.20 10.54
C THR A 172 10.26 -10.77 11.84
N SER A 173 10.46 -9.96 12.88
CA SER A 173 10.97 -10.46 14.17
C SER A 173 9.94 -11.29 14.91
N LEU A 174 8.65 -10.99 14.75
CA LEU A 174 7.58 -11.83 15.29
C LEU A 174 7.50 -13.17 14.57
N LEU A 175 7.59 -13.18 13.23
CA LEU A 175 7.63 -14.44 12.47
C LEU A 175 8.84 -15.29 12.84
N ALA A 176 10.01 -14.67 13.05
CA ALA A 176 11.20 -15.39 13.50
C ALA A 176 11.02 -16.01 14.90
N ASP A 177 10.37 -15.29 15.83
CA ASP A 177 10.03 -15.83 17.15
C ASP A 177 9.04 -17.00 17.04
N LEU A 178 7.96 -16.84 16.26
CA LEU A 178 6.97 -17.89 16.04
C LEU A 178 7.57 -19.13 15.35
N ALA A 179 8.58 -18.96 14.50
CA ALA A 179 9.27 -20.05 13.83
C ALA A 179 10.08 -20.95 14.78
N THR A 180 10.23 -20.57 16.07
CA THR A 180 10.84 -21.44 17.09
C THR A 180 9.89 -22.54 17.58
N ILE A 181 8.61 -22.48 17.22
CA ILE A 181 7.65 -23.55 17.49
C ILE A 181 7.80 -24.64 16.43
N CYS A 182 8.16 -25.84 16.89
CA CYS A 182 8.43 -26.98 16.04
C CYS A 182 7.59 -28.19 16.49
N ALA A 183 7.27 -29.05 15.53
CA ALA A 183 6.80 -30.40 15.77
C ALA A 183 7.96 -31.37 15.50
N SER A 184 8.58 -31.88 16.56
CA SER A 184 9.68 -32.84 16.47
C SER A 184 9.13 -34.25 16.40
N HIS A 185 9.34 -34.94 15.28
CA HIS A 185 9.11 -36.37 15.14
C HIS A 185 10.31 -37.14 15.68
N ILE A 186 10.10 -37.93 16.73
CA ILE A 186 11.15 -38.61 17.47
C ILE A 186 10.97 -40.12 17.32
N GLN A 187 12.00 -40.77 16.78
CA GLN A 187 12.16 -42.22 16.81
C GLN A 187 13.19 -42.57 17.88
N PRO A 188 12.79 -43.14 19.02
CA PRO A 188 13.73 -43.61 20.03
C PRO A 188 14.61 -44.76 19.50
N ALA A 189 15.78 -44.95 20.12
CA ALA A 189 16.46 -46.23 20.06
C ALA A 189 15.67 -47.23 20.93
N ASP A 190 15.59 -48.48 20.51
CA ASP A 190 14.71 -49.55 21.01
C ASP A 190 13.32 -49.59 20.34
N ASP A 191 12.60 -50.71 20.49
CA ASP A 191 11.32 -51.06 19.84
C ASP A 191 10.12 -50.20 20.33
N MET A 192 10.37 -48.93 20.61
CA MET A 192 9.38 -47.94 21.01
C MET A 192 8.75 -47.28 19.77
N PRO A 193 7.43 -47.01 19.82
CA PRO A 193 6.73 -46.34 18.74
C PRO A 193 7.23 -44.89 18.56
N THR A 194 7.27 -44.44 17.31
CA THR A 194 7.51 -43.04 16.98
C THR A 194 6.47 -42.14 17.64
N PHE A 195 6.87 -40.97 18.13
CA PHE A 195 5.94 -39.96 18.64
C PHE A 195 6.32 -38.55 18.20
N THR A 196 5.37 -37.63 18.27
CA THR A 196 5.57 -36.21 17.96
C THR A 196 5.56 -35.39 19.24
N LYS A 197 6.59 -34.57 19.43
CA LYS A 197 6.69 -33.61 20.53
C LYS A 197 6.59 -32.19 19.99
N PHE A 198 5.70 -31.38 20.56
CA PHE A 198 5.54 -29.97 20.21
C PHE A 198 6.31 -29.08 21.18
N THR A 199 6.89 -27.99 20.67
CA THR A 199 7.38 -26.90 21.51
C THR A 199 6.23 -26.31 22.32
N THR A 200 6.42 -26.12 23.62
CA THR A 200 5.47 -25.35 24.46
C THR A 200 5.62 -23.87 24.12
N PRO A 201 4.58 -23.18 23.61
CA PRO A 201 4.68 -21.77 23.26
C PRO A 201 4.99 -20.90 24.47
N THR A 202 5.77 -19.83 24.26
CA THR A 202 5.88 -18.75 25.25
C THR A 202 4.55 -18.00 25.39
N ALA A 203 4.38 -17.19 26.44
CA ALA A 203 3.18 -16.36 26.62
C ALA A 203 2.94 -15.43 25.43
N LEU A 204 4.01 -14.86 24.84
CA LEU A 204 3.93 -14.01 23.66
C LEU A 204 3.45 -14.79 22.43
N GLN A 205 4.02 -15.97 22.20
CA GLN A 205 3.64 -16.82 21.08
C GLN A 205 2.19 -17.29 21.21
N HIS A 206 1.77 -17.68 22.42
CA HIS A 206 0.38 -18.02 22.71
C HIS A 206 -0.58 -16.89 22.35
N HIS A 207 -0.29 -15.67 22.82
CA HIS A 207 -1.08 -14.49 22.50
C HIS A 207 -1.13 -14.19 21.00
N ALA A 208 -0.03 -14.40 20.27
CA ALA A 208 -0.01 -14.25 18.82
C ALA A 208 -0.96 -15.24 18.12
N PHE A 209 -0.98 -16.50 18.55
CA PHE A 209 -1.90 -17.51 18.03
C PHE A 209 -3.36 -17.22 18.38
N GLU A 210 -3.64 -16.72 19.59
CA GLU A 210 -4.97 -16.26 20.00
C GLU A 210 -5.47 -15.12 19.10
N LEU A 211 -4.64 -14.10 18.86
CA LEU A 211 -4.98 -12.99 17.94
C LEU A 211 -5.24 -13.47 16.51
N LEU A 212 -4.54 -14.51 16.06
CA LEU A 212 -4.75 -15.11 14.75
C LEU A 212 -5.97 -16.05 14.71
N GLY A 213 -6.54 -16.42 15.85
CA GLY A 213 -7.60 -17.42 15.93
C GLY A 213 -7.14 -18.83 15.53
N LEU A 214 -5.86 -19.14 15.72
CA LEU A 214 -5.23 -20.39 15.32
C LEU A 214 -4.67 -21.14 16.54
N THR A 215 -4.47 -22.45 16.39
CA THR A 215 -3.70 -23.25 17.35
C THR A 215 -2.31 -23.56 16.79
N HIS A 216 -1.28 -23.53 17.64
CA HIS A 216 0.08 -23.93 17.27
C HIS A 216 0.19 -25.42 16.89
N ARG A 217 -0.86 -26.21 17.14
CA ARG A 217 -0.98 -27.62 16.75
C ARG A 217 -1.86 -27.85 15.53
N LEU A 218 -2.22 -26.79 14.80
CA LEU A 218 -3.14 -26.90 13.68
C LEU A 218 -2.58 -27.88 12.64
N GLY A 219 -3.40 -28.85 12.23
CA GLY A 219 -2.99 -29.91 11.30
C GLY A 219 -2.39 -31.17 11.97
N TYR A 220 -2.16 -31.14 13.28
CA TYR A 220 -1.78 -32.31 14.07
C TYR A 220 -2.97 -32.75 14.93
N LYS A 221 -3.40 -33.99 14.76
CA LYS A 221 -4.36 -34.66 15.64
C LYS A 221 -3.62 -35.55 16.63
#